data_AF-A0A2S8B3C4-F1
#
_entry.id   AF-A0A2S8B3C4-F1
#
_cell.length_a   1.000
_cell.length_b   1.000
_cell.length_c   1.000
_cell.angle_alpha   90.00
_cell.angle_beta   90.00
_cell.angle_gamma   90.00
#
_symmetry.space_group_name_H-M   'P 1'
#
loop_
_entity.id
_entity.type
_entity.pdbx_description
1 polymer ?
#
loop_
_entity_poly.entity_id
_entity_poly.type
_entity_poly.pdbx_seq_one_letter_code
_entity_poly.pdbx_strand_id
1 'polypeptide(L)'
;MRANLKKALTAAQAYRTAAQAALAERLTANPIDREQRAAHGFAWVATTVAALEATLAWCESGQDSNPLDAKITTLAFAEAIGQLTGGLPMGQNEIFRPADLGLTAAARTLADACPGLLGADHAATRAAVAAALAEAHWPSETLHDADLDAIRDQYRRFTDAAIVPHAHGWHLANDLIPDATVQAMADLGTFGVCIAEEFGGLGLDKLVMCLVTEELSRGWIGAGSLGTRSEIAGELIAMGGTDAQKAEWLPKIASGEILPTAVFTEPDTGSDLGSLQTKARRDGDHWVIDGAKNWITHASRSDLMTLLARTVPDAKGYAGLSMLLVPKPRGTEADPFPAKGMSGSEIAVLGYRGMREYALQFDGMTAPADALLGGEEGQGFKQLMRTFEGARIQTAARAVGVARRALELGLDYALARKQFGKAIVHFPRVADKLAMSLVDFVTARELSYAAARAKDSGKRCDIEAGMAKLLGARAAWSNADAALQIHGGNGYALEYEISRVLCDARILNIFEGAAEIQAQVIARGLTGGRN
;
A
#
# COMPACT_ATOMS: atom_id res chain seq x y z
N MET A 1 1.18 -3.82 -32.96
CA MET A 1 0.65 -3.71 -31.59
C MET A 1 1.43 -2.68 -30.76
N ARG A 2 2.72 -2.90 -30.44
CA ARG A 2 3.53 -1.97 -29.60
C ARG A 2 3.55 -0.51 -30.08
N ALA A 3 3.74 -0.27 -31.39
CA ALA A 3 3.69 1.09 -31.96
C ALA A 3 2.33 1.79 -31.74
N ASN A 4 1.22 1.03 -31.75
CA ASN A 4 -0.11 1.57 -31.49
C ASN A 4 -0.30 1.91 -30.01
N LEU A 5 0.23 1.08 -29.09
CA LEU A 5 0.18 1.35 -27.66
C LEU A 5 1.05 2.56 -27.27
N LYS A 6 2.22 2.74 -27.90
CA LYS A 6 3.03 3.97 -27.74
C LYS A 6 2.26 5.22 -28.16
N LYS A 7 1.59 5.17 -29.32
CA LYS A 7 0.74 6.27 -29.79
C LYS A 7 -0.41 6.55 -28.81
N ALA A 8 -1.08 5.51 -28.32
CA ALA A 8 -2.13 5.64 -27.32
C ALA A 8 -1.61 6.27 -26.01
N LEU A 9 -0.42 5.86 -25.57
CA LEU A 9 0.23 6.42 -24.38
C LEU A 9 0.54 7.91 -24.57
N THR A 10 1.10 8.31 -25.71
CA THR A 10 1.36 9.73 -26.02
C THR A 10 0.07 10.55 -26.00
N ALA A 11 -1.02 10.02 -26.55
CA ALA A 11 -2.32 10.69 -26.49
C ALA A 11 -2.85 10.81 -25.05
N ALA A 12 -2.70 9.76 -24.23
CA ALA A 12 -3.11 9.76 -22.83
C ALA A 12 -2.28 10.76 -21.99
N GLN A 13 -0.98 10.86 -22.26
CA GLN A 13 -0.10 11.87 -21.66
C GLN A 13 -0.54 13.29 -22.02
N ALA A 14 -0.91 13.53 -23.29
CA ALA A 14 -1.48 14.82 -23.70
C ALA A 14 -2.80 15.13 -22.97
N TYR A 15 -3.67 14.13 -22.79
CA TYR A 15 -4.90 14.25 -22.01
C TYR A 15 -4.63 14.60 -20.53
N ARG A 16 -3.65 13.95 -19.89
CA ARG A 16 -3.20 14.29 -18.53
C ARG A 16 -2.70 15.73 -18.45
N THR A 17 -1.88 16.17 -19.41
CA THR A 17 -1.37 17.55 -19.46
C THR A 17 -2.51 18.57 -19.59
N ALA A 18 -3.51 18.29 -20.43
CA ALA A 18 -4.70 19.13 -20.54
C ALA A 18 -5.49 19.18 -19.23
N ALA A 19 -5.65 18.04 -18.54
CA ALA A 19 -6.29 17.95 -17.23
C ALA A 19 -5.55 18.75 -16.16
N GLN A 20 -4.21 18.67 -16.15
CA GLN A 20 -3.36 19.43 -15.23
C GLN A 20 -3.52 20.94 -15.43
N ALA A 21 -3.47 21.40 -16.69
CA ALA A 21 -3.65 22.81 -17.03
C ALA A 21 -5.04 23.32 -16.63
N ALA A 22 -6.10 22.57 -16.93
CA ALA A 22 -7.47 22.91 -16.58
C ALA A 22 -7.68 22.99 -15.06
N LEU A 23 -7.09 22.06 -14.28
CA LEU A 23 -7.14 22.14 -12.83
C LEU A 23 -6.37 23.34 -12.31
N ALA A 24 -5.15 23.57 -12.79
CA ALA A 24 -4.33 24.71 -12.38
C ALA A 24 -5.07 26.04 -12.61
N GLU A 25 -5.76 26.19 -13.73
CA GLU A 25 -6.60 27.35 -14.02
C GLU A 25 -7.71 27.54 -12.98
N ARG A 26 -8.48 26.50 -12.65
CA ARG A 26 -9.53 26.58 -11.62
C ARG A 26 -8.99 26.95 -10.25
N LEU A 27 -7.81 26.45 -9.91
CA LEU A 27 -7.15 26.74 -8.63
C LEU A 27 -6.64 28.18 -8.52
N THR A 28 -6.60 28.95 -9.61
CA THR A 28 -6.35 30.40 -9.53
C THR A 28 -7.53 31.18 -8.96
N ALA A 29 -8.75 30.68 -9.15
CA ALA A 29 -9.99 31.35 -8.75
C ALA A 29 -10.61 30.76 -7.49
N ASN A 30 -10.40 29.46 -7.24
CA ASN A 30 -11.04 28.73 -6.16
C ASN A 30 -10.02 27.96 -5.30
N PRO A 31 -10.21 27.90 -3.98
CA PRO A 31 -9.43 26.99 -3.14
C PRO A 31 -9.73 25.54 -3.54
N ILE A 32 -8.71 24.68 -3.49
CA ILE A 32 -8.80 23.28 -3.91
C ILE A 32 -9.90 22.49 -3.19
N ASP A 33 -10.25 22.86 -1.96
CA ASP A 33 -11.31 22.16 -1.21
C ASP A 33 -12.71 22.42 -1.82
N ARG A 34 -12.92 23.54 -2.51
CA ARG A 34 -14.12 23.78 -3.34
C ARG A 34 -14.06 23.05 -4.68
N GLU A 35 -12.86 22.69 -5.12
CA GLU A 35 -12.58 22.00 -6.37
C GLU A 35 -12.22 20.53 -6.18
N GLN A 36 -12.57 19.96 -5.03
CA GLN A 36 -12.07 18.65 -4.59
C GLN A 36 -12.39 17.54 -5.60
N ARG A 37 -13.62 17.51 -6.15
CA ARG A 37 -14.00 16.52 -7.17
C ARG A 37 -13.11 16.62 -8.42
N ALA A 38 -12.86 17.83 -8.90
CA ALA A 38 -12.01 18.08 -10.06
C ALA A 38 -10.54 17.73 -9.76
N ALA A 39 -10.05 18.12 -8.59
CA ALA A 39 -8.70 17.82 -8.13
C ALA A 39 -8.46 16.32 -8.01
N HIS A 40 -9.37 15.59 -7.37
CA HIS A 40 -9.28 14.14 -7.19
C HIS A 40 -9.46 13.41 -8.52
N GLY A 41 -10.36 13.88 -9.37
CA GLY A 41 -10.51 13.39 -10.73
C GLY A 41 -9.21 13.48 -11.53
N PHE A 42 -8.54 14.63 -11.47
CA PHE A 42 -7.22 14.79 -12.07
C PHE A 42 -6.16 13.86 -11.45
N ALA A 43 -6.15 13.67 -10.13
CA ALA A 43 -5.23 12.73 -9.48
C ALA A 43 -5.42 11.30 -10.01
N TRP A 44 -6.66 10.86 -10.22
CA TRP A 44 -6.97 9.57 -10.83
C TRP A 44 -6.60 9.51 -12.32
N VAL A 45 -6.79 10.59 -13.09
CA VAL A 45 -6.29 10.68 -14.47
C VAL A 45 -4.78 10.50 -14.52
N ALA A 46 -4.04 11.22 -13.68
CA ALA A 46 -2.59 11.16 -13.61
C ALA A 46 -2.09 9.77 -13.18
N THR A 47 -2.75 9.17 -12.18
CA THR A 47 -2.48 7.80 -11.70
C THR A 47 -2.68 6.78 -12.81
N THR A 48 -3.79 6.88 -13.55
CA THR A 48 -4.12 5.97 -14.66
C THR A 48 -3.08 6.04 -15.77
N VAL A 49 -2.65 7.25 -16.15
CA VAL A 49 -1.61 7.42 -17.18
C VAL A 49 -0.27 6.90 -16.70
N ALA A 50 0.13 7.15 -15.45
CA ALA A 50 1.37 6.60 -14.88
C ALA A 50 1.37 5.06 -14.84
N ALA A 51 0.22 4.44 -14.56
CA ALA A 51 0.08 2.98 -14.62
C ALA A 51 0.27 2.44 -16.04
N LEU A 52 -0.26 3.13 -17.06
CA LEU A 52 -0.04 2.77 -18.47
C LEU A 52 1.44 2.91 -18.89
N GLU A 53 2.12 3.97 -18.42
CA GLU A 53 3.56 4.16 -18.62
C GLU A 53 4.35 2.97 -18.06
N ALA A 54 4.12 2.61 -16.79
CA ALA A 54 4.80 1.50 -16.12
C ALA A 54 4.49 0.14 -16.76
N THR A 55 3.22 -0.12 -17.08
CA THR A 55 2.77 -1.39 -17.69
C THR A 55 3.35 -1.58 -19.09
N LEU A 56 3.44 -0.50 -19.89
CA LEU A 56 4.06 -0.58 -21.21
C LEU A 56 5.56 -0.85 -21.07
N ALA A 57 6.25 -0.17 -20.14
CA ALA A 57 7.69 -0.38 -19.91
C ALA A 57 8.01 -1.84 -19.54
N TRP A 58 7.22 -2.45 -18.65
CA TRP A 58 7.31 -3.87 -18.30
C TRP A 58 7.11 -4.78 -19.52
N CYS A 59 6.05 -4.57 -20.31
CA CYS A 59 5.81 -5.38 -21.50
C CYS A 59 6.95 -5.26 -22.53
N GLU A 60 7.58 -4.09 -22.63
CA GLU A 60 8.69 -3.88 -23.54
C GLU A 60 9.99 -4.52 -23.06
N SER A 61 10.26 -4.55 -21.74
CA SER A 61 11.46 -5.18 -21.17
C SER A 61 11.47 -6.69 -21.38
N GLY A 62 10.29 -7.32 -21.39
CA GLY A 62 10.14 -8.76 -21.60
C GLY A 62 10.48 -9.28 -23.01
N GLN A 63 10.77 -8.40 -23.99
CA GLN A 63 11.17 -8.77 -25.37
C GLN A 63 10.29 -9.84 -26.06
N ASP A 64 8.97 -9.85 -25.79
CA ASP A 64 8.01 -10.83 -26.32
C ASP A 64 8.23 -12.28 -25.83
N SER A 65 8.98 -12.48 -24.73
CA SER A 65 9.20 -13.80 -24.12
C SER A 65 7.92 -14.45 -23.61
N ASN A 66 6.92 -13.66 -23.19
CA ASN A 66 5.63 -14.14 -22.73
C ASN A 66 4.47 -13.50 -23.53
N PRO A 67 3.76 -14.27 -24.39
CA PRO A 67 2.63 -13.77 -25.17
C PRO A 67 1.44 -13.27 -24.34
N LEU A 68 1.34 -13.67 -23.07
CA LEU A 68 0.28 -13.23 -22.16
C LEU A 68 0.45 -11.75 -21.79
N ASP A 69 1.69 -11.30 -21.62
CA ASP A 69 2.01 -9.92 -21.20
C ASP A 69 1.42 -8.90 -22.17
N ALA A 70 1.61 -9.14 -23.47
CA ALA A 70 1.03 -8.34 -24.54
C ALA A 70 -0.49 -8.21 -24.47
N LYS A 71 -1.20 -9.29 -24.10
CA LYS A 71 -2.66 -9.30 -23.98
C LYS A 71 -3.11 -8.50 -22.76
N ILE A 72 -2.42 -8.66 -21.64
CA ILE A 72 -2.66 -7.89 -20.40
C ILE A 72 -2.45 -6.40 -20.67
N THR A 73 -1.34 -6.02 -21.29
CA THR A 73 -1.07 -4.61 -21.63
C THR A 73 -2.13 -4.07 -22.59
N THR A 74 -2.57 -4.86 -23.57
CA THR A 74 -3.66 -4.42 -24.48
C THR A 74 -4.97 -4.16 -23.74
N LEU A 75 -5.36 -5.06 -22.82
CA LEU A 75 -6.56 -4.89 -21.99
C LEU A 75 -6.43 -3.69 -21.04
N ALA A 76 -5.27 -3.51 -20.41
CA ALA A 76 -4.98 -2.36 -19.55
C ALA A 76 -5.20 -1.03 -20.29
N PHE A 77 -4.65 -0.92 -21.50
CA PHE A 77 -4.83 0.26 -22.34
C PHE A 77 -6.28 0.42 -22.81
N ALA A 78 -6.94 -0.64 -23.27
CA ALA A 78 -8.32 -0.54 -23.73
C ALA A 78 -9.26 -0.05 -22.62
N GLU A 79 -9.17 -0.64 -21.43
CA GLU A 79 -10.00 -0.28 -20.28
C GLU A 79 -9.68 1.14 -19.79
N ALA A 80 -8.39 1.47 -19.60
CA ALA A 80 -7.97 2.77 -19.10
C ALA A 80 -8.36 3.91 -20.06
N ILE A 81 -8.16 3.76 -21.37
CA ILE A 81 -8.57 4.78 -22.34
C ILE A 81 -10.09 4.90 -22.39
N GLY A 82 -10.83 3.79 -22.30
CA GLY A 82 -12.29 3.79 -22.18
C GLY A 82 -12.76 4.59 -20.96
N GLN A 83 -12.15 4.36 -19.80
CA GLN A 83 -12.46 5.08 -18.57
C GLN A 83 -12.08 6.57 -18.64
N LEU A 84 -10.90 6.91 -19.16
CA LEU A 84 -10.46 8.31 -19.30
C LEU A 84 -11.39 9.13 -20.20
N THR A 85 -11.95 8.50 -21.24
CA THR A 85 -12.82 9.17 -22.22
C THR A 85 -14.31 9.12 -21.89
N GLY A 86 -14.77 8.09 -21.16
CA GLY A 86 -16.20 7.87 -20.87
C GLY A 86 -16.60 8.11 -19.40
N GLY A 87 -15.71 7.85 -18.46
CA GLY A 87 -15.98 7.94 -17.03
C GLY A 87 -14.98 7.12 -16.22
N LEU A 88 -14.19 7.81 -15.40
CA LEU A 88 -13.13 7.21 -14.60
C LEU A 88 -13.63 6.99 -13.16
N PRO A 89 -13.73 5.74 -12.68
CA PRO A 89 -14.14 5.46 -11.32
C PRO A 89 -13.04 5.83 -10.32
N MET A 90 -13.35 6.80 -9.45
CA MET A 90 -12.57 7.09 -8.23
C MET A 90 -13.00 6.20 -7.07
N GLY A 91 -14.27 5.77 -7.12
CA GLY A 91 -14.91 4.78 -6.27
C GLY A 91 -16.16 4.24 -6.99
N GLN A 92 -16.90 3.31 -6.38
CA GLN A 92 -18.07 2.70 -7.03
C GLN A 92 -19.16 3.71 -7.43
N ASN A 93 -19.35 4.76 -6.62
CA ASN A 93 -20.38 5.78 -6.81
C ASN A 93 -19.82 7.14 -7.26
N GLU A 94 -18.52 7.22 -7.49
CA GLU A 94 -17.81 8.46 -7.77
C GLU A 94 -17.08 8.35 -9.11
N ILE A 95 -17.80 8.69 -10.18
CA ILE A 95 -17.27 8.64 -11.53
C ILE A 95 -16.86 10.05 -11.96
N PHE A 96 -15.56 10.26 -12.15
CA PHE A 96 -15.04 11.47 -12.76
C PHE A 96 -15.32 11.43 -14.26
N ARG A 97 -16.01 12.43 -14.78
CA ARG A 97 -16.27 12.56 -16.23
C ARG A 97 -15.41 13.67 -16.82
N PRO A 98 -15.01 13.60 -18.10
CA PRO A 98 -14.27 14.69 -18.74
C PRO A 98 -14.91 16.07 -18.57
N ALA A 99 -16.25 16.14 -18.59
CA ALA A 99 -17.00 17.39 -18.38
C ALA A 99 -16.78 18.02 -16.99
N ASP A 100 -16.46 17.24 -15.95
CA ASP A 100 -16.24 17.74 -14.57
C ASP A 100 -15.04 18.70 -14.49
N LEU A 101 -14.14 18.67 -15.48
CA LEU A 101 -12.96 19.52 -15.61
C LEU A 101 -12.83 20.18 -16.99
N GLY A 102 -13.92 20.26 -17.77
CA GLY A 102 -13.90 20.89 -19.11
C GLY A 102 -13.09 20.13 -20.17
N LEU A 103 -12.85 18.84 -19.98
CA LEU A 103 -11.96 18.02 -20.82
C LEU A 103 -12.67 17.33 -22.00
N THR A 104 -13.93 17.67 -22.30
CA THR A 104 -14.71 17.00 -23.35
C THR A 104 -14.01 16.98 -24.71
N ALA A 105 -13.36 18.08 -25.12
CA ALA A 105 -12.62 18.14 -26.38
C ALA A 105 -11.35 17.26 -26.32
N ALA A 106 -10.59 17.34 -25.23
CA ALA A 106 -9.39 16.53 -25.04
C ALA A 106 -9.72 15.02 -25.00
N ALA A 107 -10.86 14.64 -24.40
CA ALA A 107 -11.35 13.26 -24.37
C ALA A 107 -11.69 12.75 -25.77
N ARG A 108 -12.30 13.58 -26.63
CA ARG A 108 -12.53 13.24 -28.05
C ARG A 108 -11.22 13.03 -28.79
N THR A 109 -10.26 13.93 -28.64
CA THR A 109 -8.92 13.78 -29.24
C THR A 109 -8.24 12.49 -28.79
N LEU A 110 -8.35 12.13 -27.51
CA LEU A 110 -7.82 10.86 -27.00
C LEU A 110 -8.51 9.65 -27.63
N ALA A 111 -9.85 9.68 -27.73
CA ALA A 111 -10.63 8.61 -28.34
C ALA A 111 -10.30 8.43 -29.83
N ASP A 112 -10.22 9.53 -30.58
CA ASP A 112 -9.87 9.55 -32.02
C ASP A 112 -8.45 9.06 -32.28
N ALA A 113 -7.54 9.20 -31.31
CA ALA A 113 -6.19 8.63 -31.38
C ALA A 113 -6.15 7.11 -31.16
N CYS A 114 -7.19 6.54 -30.54
CA CYS A 114 -7.24 5.15 -30.07
C CYS A 114 -8.42 4.31 -30.62
N PRO A 115 -8.84 4.43 -31.91
CA PRO A 115 -10.05 3.78 -32.40
C PRO A 115 -9.98 2.25 -32.34
N GLY A 116 -8.79 1.67 -32.52
CA GLY A 116 -8.57 0.22 -32.43
C GLY A 116 -8.62 -0.35 -31.01
N LEU A 117 -8.49 0.49 -29.98
CA LEU A 117 -8.67 0.07 -28.58
C LEU A 117 -10.13 0.22 -28.15
N LEU A 118 -10.78 1.32 -28.52
CA LEU A 118 -12.16 1.62 -28.10
C LEU A 118 -13.22 0.93 -28.95
N GLY A 119 -12.97 0.75 -30.24
CA GLY A 119 -13.91 0.15 -31.18
C GLY A 119 -13.80 -1.38 -31.31
N ALA A 120 -12.89 -2.02 -30.57
CA ALA A 120 -12.67 -3.46 -30.63
C ALA A 120 -13.46 -4.21 -29.55
N ASP A 121 -13.99 -5.39 -29.89
CA ASP A 121 -14.50 -6.33 -28.91
C ASP A 121 -13.36 -7.14 -28.29
N HIS A 122 -13.09 -6.87 -27.01
CA HIS A 122 -12.02 -7.53 -26.26
C HIS A 122 -12.45 -8.84 -25.58
N ALA A 123 -13.65 -9.36 -25.84
CA ALA A 123 -14.13 -10.61 -25.25
C ALA A 123 -13.19 -11.80 -25.54
N ALA A 124 -12.72 -11.93 -26.78
CA ALA A 124 -11.77 -12.99 -27.14
C ALA A 124 -10.42 -12.83 -26.42
N THR A 125 -9.96 -11.59 -26.22
CA THR A 125 -8.72 -11.29 -25.49
C THR A 125 -8.85 -11.66 -24.02
N ARG A 126 -9.96 -11.28 -23.36
CA ARG A 126 -10.25 -11.67 -21.97
C ARG A 126 -10.35 -13.19 -21.81
N ALA A 127 -11.05 -13.86 -22.72
CA ALA A 127 -11.15 -15.31 -22.73
C ALA A 127 -9.77 -15.99 -22.88
N ALA A 128 -8.90 -15.46 -23.75
CA ALA A 128 -7.54 -15.98 -23.92
C ALA A 128 -6.67 -15.79 -22.67
N VAL A 129 -6.79 -14.64 -21.99
CA VAL A 129 -6.10 -14.38 -20.71
C VAL A 129 -6.57 -15.36 -19.64
N ALA A 130 -7.89 -15.54 -19.50
CA ALA A 130 -8.45 -16.47 -18.52
C ALA A 130 -8.07 -17.94 -18.83
N ALA A 131 -8.01 -18.32 -20.11
CA ALA A 131 -7.57 -19.65 -20.53
C ALA A 131 -6.08 -19.89 -20.20
N ALA A 132 -5.22 -18.89 -20.42
CA ALA A 132 -3.81 -18.98 -20.03
C ALA A 132 -3.65 -19.22 -18.53
N LEU A 133 -4.39 -18.47 -17.69
CA LEU A 133 -4.40 -18.69 -16.24
C LEU A 133 -4.89 -20.10 -15.87
N ALA A 134 -5.94 -20.59 -16.52
CA ALA A 134 -6.47 -21.94 -16.28
C ALA A 134 -5.45 -23.05 -16.61
N GLU A 135 -4.50 -22.77 -17.50
CA GLU A 135 -3.38 -23.66 -17.87
C GLU A 135 -2.12 -23.38 -17.05
N ALA A 136 -2.23 -22.61 -15.95
CA ALA A 136 -1.13 -22.17 -15.10
C ALA A 136 -0.05 -21.33 -15.81
N HIS A 137 -0.38 -20.70 -16.94
CA HIS A 137 0.47 -19.73 -17.60
C HIS A 137 0.23 -18.33 -17.01
N TRP A 138 1.16 -17.87 -16.17
CA TRP A 138 1.14 -16.56 -15.54
C TRP A 138 1.94 -15.52 -16.33
N PRO A 139 1.68 -14.20 -16.15
CA PRO A 139 2.48 -13.16 -16.79
C PRO A 139 3.93 -13.17 -16.29
N SER A 140 4.82 -12.55 -17.05
CA SER A 140 6.20 -12.41 -16.65
C SER A 140 6.32 -11.68 -15.32
N GLU A 141 7.13 -12.27 -14.46
CA GLU A 141 7.47 -11.77 -13.14
C GLU A 141 8.96 -11.42 -13.03
N THR A 142 9.78 -11.83 -13.99
CA THR A 142 11.23 -11.57 -13.93
C THR A 142 11.52 -10.07 -13.94
N LEU A 143 12.47 -9.68 -13.10
CA LEU A 143 13.04 -8.34 -13.06
C LEU A 143 14.21 -8.17 -14.05
N HIS A 144 14.53 -9.24 -14.80
CA HIS A 144 15.74 -9.37 -15.62
C HIS A 144 17.02 -9.21 -14.80
N ASP A 145 16.94 -9.59 -13.53
CA ASP A 145 18.00 -9.59 -12.54
C ASP A 145 17.86 -10.87 -11.70
N ALA A 146 18.87 -11.74 -11.81
CA ALA A 146 18.82 -13.07 -11.20
C ALA A 146 18.80 -13.02 -9.67
N ASP A 147 19.41 -12.02 -9.05
CA ASP A 147 19.46 -11.88 -7.60
C ASP A 147 18.11 -11.42 -7.07
N LEU A 148 17.48 -10.44 -7.73
CA LEU A 148 16.15 -9.99 -7.37
C LEU A 148 15.08 -11.08 -7.56
N ASP A 149 15.18 -11.84 -8.65
CA ASP A 149 14.28 -12.97 -8.91
C ASP A 149 14.46 -14.06 -7.85
N ALA A 150 15.71 -14.37 -7.46
CA ALA A 150 16.01 -15.33 -6.40
C ALA A 150 15.47 -14.89 -5.02
N ILE A 151 15.58 -13.60 -4.68
CA ILE A 151 15.02 -13.04 -3.45
C ILE A 151 13.50 -13.20 -3.43
N ARG A 152 12.81 -12.85 -4.52
CA ARG A 152 11.35 -13.03 -4.60
C ARG A 152 10.97 -14.50 -4.40
N ASP A 153 11.64 -15.41 -5.09
CA ASP A 153 11.35 -16.84 -4.98
C ASP A 153 11.65 -17.41 -3.59
N GLN A 154 12.64 -16.87 -2.88
CA GLN A 154 12.92 -17.24 -1.49
C GLN A 154 11.74 -16.87 -0.58
N TYR A 155 11.24 -15.64 -0.67
CA TYR A 155 10.11 -15.17 0.12
C TYR A 155 8.79 -15.84 -0.26
N ARG A 156 8.60 -16.17 -1.54
CA ARG A 156 7.48 -16.97 -2.03
C ARG A 156 7.45 -18.36 -1.40
N ARG A 157 8.58 -19.10 -1.46
CA ARG A 157 8.70 -20.43 -0.84
C ARG A 157 8.45 -20.39 0.66
N PHE A 158 9.00 -19.39 1.35
CA PHE A 158 8.74 -19.18 2.78
C PHE A 158 7.25 -18.95 3.04
N THR A 159 6.61 -18.08 2.27
CA THR A 159 5.20 -17.73 2.42
C THR A 159 4.28 -18.92 2.17
N ASP A 160 4.53 -19.69 1.10
CA ASP A 160 3.75 -20.89 0.75
C ASP A 160 3.88 -22.00 1.81
N ALA A 161 5.03 -22.11 2.46
CA ALA A 161 5.27 -23.13 3.47
C ALA A 161 4.80 -22.72 4.88
N ALA A 162 5.08 -21.48 5.29
CA ALA A 162 4.98 -21.06 6.69
C ALA A 162 3.78 -20.14 6.99
N ILE A 163 3.14 -19.55 5.97
CA ILE A 163 2.07 -18.55 6.19
C ILE A 163 0.76 -19.02 5.56
N VAL A 164 0.73 -19.26 4.25
CA VAL A 164 -0.51 -19.58 3.50
C VAL A 164 -1.32 -20.70 4.14
N PRO A 165 -0.73 -21.85 4.54
CA PRO A 165 -1.50 -22.97 5.08
C PRO A 165 -2.13 -22.69 6.46
N HIS A 166 -1.68 -21.65 7.17
CA HIS A 166 -2.01 -21.42 8.58
C HIS A 166 -2.78 -20.12 8.82
N ALA A 167 -2.56 -19.09 8.00
CA ALA A 167 -3.05 -17.74 8.25
C ALA A 167 -4.58 -17.63 8.35
N HIS A 168 -5.33 -18.49 7.66
CA HIS A 168 -6.78 -18.51 7.79
C HIS A 168 -7.21 -19.05 9.16
N GLY A 169 -6.56 -20.11 9.65
CA GLY A 169 -6.80 -20.65 10.98
C GLY A 169 -6.49 -19.63 12.09
N TRP A 170 -5.34 -18.95 12.00
CA TRP A 170 -4.99 -17.88 12.94
C TRP A 170 -6.02 -16.75 12.94
N HIS A 171 -6.48 -16.33 11.76
CA HIS A 171 -7.52 -15.31 11.63
C HIS A 171 -8.81 -15.72 12.35
N LEU A 172 -9.30 -16.94 12.11
CA LEU A 172 -10.52 -17.47 12.74
C LEU A 172 -10.40 -17.56 14.27
N ALA A 173 -9.23 -17.92 14.78
CA ALA A 173 -8.94 -18.00 16.21
C ALA A 173 -8.75 -16.63 16.89
N ASN A 174 -8.65 -15.54 16.12
CA ASN A 174 -8.17 -14.24 16.59
C ASN A 174 -6.72 -14.25 17.09
N ASP A 175 -5.90 -15.17 16.59
CA ASP A 175 -4.52 -15.27 17.03
C ASP A 175 -3.67 -14.15 16.39
N LEU A 176 -2.73 -13.67 17.18
CA LEU A 176 -1.60 -12.91 16.65
C LEU A 176 -0.73 -13.84 15.78
N ILE A 177 -0.01 -13.29 14.81
CA ILE A 177 0.99 -14.03 14.04
C ILE A 177 1.95 -14.70 15.04
N PRO A 178 2.12 -16.03 15.01
CA PRO A 178 2.93 -16.72 16.01
C PRO A 178 4.35 -16.18 16.10
N ASP A 179 4.91 -16.11 17.32
CA ASP A 179 6.28 -15.63 17.53
C ASP A 179 7.31 -16.45 16.76
N ALA A 180 7.09 -17.75 16.59
CA ALA A 180 7.94 -18.60 15.74
C ALA A 180 7.95 -18.17 14.27
N THR A 181 6.81 -17.71 13.73
CA THR A 181 6.72 -17.16 12.37
C THR A 181 7.45 -15.83 12.29
N VAL A 182 7.32 -14.97 13.31
CA VAL A 182 8.05 -13.69 13.38
C VAL A 182 9.55 -13.92 13.47
N GLN A 183 10.00 -14.89 14.28
CA GLN A 183 11.42 -15.26 14.35
C GLN A 183 11.93 -15.80 13.02
N ALA A 184 11.18 -16.66 12.34
CA ALA A 184 11.58 -17.17 11.02
C ALA A 184 11.69 -16.06 9.97
N MET A 185 10.86 -15.01 10.06
CA MET A 185 11.02 -13.80 9.23
C MET A 185 12.28 -13.01 9.61
N ALA A 186 12.60 -12.89 10.90
CA ALA A 186 13.83 -12.26 11.36
C ALA A 186 15.07 -13.01 10.84
N ASP A 187 15.08 -14.35 10.92
CA ASP A 187 16.16 -15.20 10.43
C ASP A 187 16.36 -15.09 8.90
N LEU A 188 15.29 -14.71 8.17
CA LEU A 188 15.33 -14.43 6.73
C LEU A 188 15.82 -12.99 6.41
N GLY A 189 16.05 -12.16 7.43
CA GLY A 189 16.47 -10.77 7.29
C GLY A 189 15.33 -9.79 6.99
N THR A 190 14.06 -10.19 7.15
CA THR A 190 12.89 -9.37 6.77
C THR A 190 12.86 -8.00 7.44
N PHE A 191 13.32 -7.89 8.69
CA PHE A 191 13.26 -6.64 9.45
C PHE A 191 14.44 -5.70 9.18
N GLY A 192 15.49 -6.20 8.53
CA GLY A 192 16.72 -5.47 8.23
C GLY A 192 16.94 -5.18 6.75
N VAL A 193 15.98 -5.48 5.85
CA VAL A 193 16.15 -5.38 4.39
C VAL A 193 16.77 -4.04 3.97
N CYS A 194 16.18 -2.92 4.39
CA CYS A 194 16.66 -1.57 4.03
C CYS A 194 17.54 -0.91 5.11
N ILE A 195 17.89 -1.62 6.19
CA ILE A 195 18.82 -1.09 7.20
C ILE A 195 20.24 -1.32 6.68
N ALA A 196 21.11 -0.31 6.82
CA ALA A 196 22.49 -0.41 6.34
C ALA A 196 23.26 -1.54 7.04
N GLU A 197 24.21 -2.15 6.32
CA GLU A 197 25.02 -3.27 6.81
C GLU A 197 25.80 -2.92 8.10
N GLU A 198 26.24 -1.65 8.25
CA GLU A 198 26.93 -1.19 9.46
C GLU A 198 26.07 -1.29 10.73
N PHE A 199 24.75 -1.33 10.57
CA PHE A 199 23.78 -1.57 11.64
C PHE A 199 23.22 -3.00 11.59
N GLY A 200 23.87 -3.95 10.92
CA GLY A 200 23.45 -5.34 10.87
C GLY A 200 22.24 -5.65 9.98
N GLY A 201 21.84 -4.71 9.11
CA GLY A 201 20.84 -4.95 8.07
C GLY A 201 21.44 -5.51 6.78
N LEU A 202 20.63 -5.63 5.73
CA LEU A 202 21.04 -6.15 4.42
C LEU A 202 21.47 -5.06 3.44
N GLY A 203 21.22 -3.79 3.75
CA GLY A 203 21.59 -2.65 2.89
C GLY A 203 20.89 -2.65 1.52
N LEU A 204 19.75 -3.31 1.39
CA LEU A 204 19.03 -3.47 0.12
C LEU A 204 18.02 -2.36 -0.12
N ASP A 205 17.75 -2.13 -1.40
CA ASP A 205 16.94 -1.03 -1.90
C ASP A 205 15.43 -1.23 -1.70
N LYS A 206 14.64 -0.17 -1.91
CA LYS A 206 13.18 -0.17 -1.71
C LYS A 206 12.46 -1.09 -2.68
N LEU A 207 12.99 -1.28 -3.89
CA LEU A 207 12.44 -2.28 -4.80
C LEU A 207 12.49 -3.68 -4.19
N VAL A 208 13.59 -4.06 -3.53
CA VAL A 208 13.71 -5.37 -2.86
C VAL A 208 12.65 -5.50 -1.77
N MET A 209 12.50 -4.48 -0.95
CA MET A 209 11.51 -4.49 0.13
C MET A 209 10.07 -4.54 -0.41
N CYS A 210 9.79 -3.97 -1.58
CA CYS A 210 8.50 -4.19 -2.26
C CYS A 210 8.26 -5.67 -2.58
N LEU A 211 9.27 -6.39 -3.12
CA LEU A 211 9.13 -7.81 -3.46
C LEU A 211 8.85 -8.64 -2.21
N VAL A 212 9.60 -8.38 -1.13
CA VAL A 212 9.44 -9.04 0.17
C VAL A 212 8.03 -8.82 0.70
N THR A 213 7.58 -7.57 0.74
CA THR A 213 6.25 -7.22 1.26
C THR A 213 5.12 -7.77 0.40
N GLU A 214 5.26 -7.78 -0.93
CA GLU A 214 4.28 -8.36 -1.86
C GLU A 214 4.08 -9.85 -1.58
N GLU A 215 5.16 -10.63 -1.55
CA GLU A 215 5.10 -12.07 -1.31
C GLU A 215 4.53 -12.39 0.08
N LEU A 216 5.00 -11.72 1.14
CA LEU A 216 4.46 -11.95 2.49
C LEU A 216 2.98 -11.57 2.60
N SER A 217 2.56 -10.48 1.94
CA SER A 217 1.16 -10.02 1.97
C SER A 217 0.22 -10.89 1.14
N ARG A 218 0.74 -11.58 0.12
CA ARG A 218 0.02 -12.65 -0.58
C ARG A 218 -0.34 -13.79 0.36
N GLY A 219 0.53 -14.13 1.32
CA GLY A 219 0.18 -15.08 2.38
C GLY A 219 -0.83 -14.50 3.36
N TRP A 220 -0.46 -13.37 3.96
CA TRP A 220 -1.33 -12.59 4.83
C TRP A 220 -0.81 -11.16 4.99
N ILE A 221 -1.67 -10.16 4.79
CA ILE A 221 -1.32 -8.73 4.90
C ILE A 221 -0.63 -8.36 6.23
N GLY A 222 -0.94 -9.08 7.33
CA GLY A 222 -0.29 -8.87 8.62
C GLY A 222 1.20 -9.22 8.60
N ALA A 223 1.59 -10.29 7.89
CA ALA A 223 2.99 -10.70 7.77
C ALA A 223 3.80 -9.67 6.95
N GLY A 224 3.29 -9.21 5.82
CA GLY A 224 3.94 -8.13 5.08
C GLY A 224 4.04 -6.83 5.90
N SER A 225 3.01 -6.54 6.69
CA SER A 225 2.98 -5.34 7.53
C SER A 225 3.99 -5.37 8.68
N LEU A 226 4.35 -6.53 9.24
CA LEU A 226 5.43 -6.64 10.23
C LEU A 226 6.76 -6.11 9.65
N GLY A 227 7.12 -6.53 8.44
CA GLY A 227 8.30 -6.02 7.73
C GLY A 227 8.23 -4.52 7.48
N THR A 228 7.06 -4.03 7.02
CA THR A 228 6.84 -2.59 6.80
C THR A 228 7.04 -1.76 8.07
N ARG A 229 6.64 -2.26 9.26
CA ARG A 229 6.83 -1.51 10.51
C ARG A 229 8.31 -1.31 10.84
N SER A 230 9.11 -2.37 10.71
CA SER A 230 10.55 -2.30 10.90
C SER A 230 11.22 -1.40 9.86
N GLU A 231 10.85 -1.49 8.59
CA GLU A 231 11.40 -0.63 7.54
C GLU A 231 11.13 0.86 7.81
N ILE A 232 9.89 1.23 8.14
CA ILE A 232 9.52 2.63 8.33
C ILE A 232 10.13 3.20 9.61
N ALA A 233 10.19 2.41 10.70
CA ALA A 233 10.88 2.82 11.91
C ALA A 233 12.40 2.95 11.68
N GLY A 234 13.00 2.00 10.96
CA GLY A 234 14.40 2.05 10.57
C GLY A 234 14.72 3.29 9.72
N GLU A 235 13.91 3.58 8.70
CA GLU A 235 14.07 4.77 7.86
C GLU A 235 13.92 6.07 8.68
N LEU A 236 12.93 6.13 9.58
CA LEU A 236 12.72 7.26 10.49
C LEU A 236 13.95 7.54 11.36
N ILE A 237 14.52 6.50 11.97
CA ILE A 237 15.68 6.59 12.86
C ILE A 237 16.96 6.89 12.06
N ALA A 238 17.15 6.25 10.91
CA ALA A 238 18.32 6.48 10.05
C ALA A 238 18.40 7.94 9.56
N MET A 239 17.26 8.55 9.21
CA MET A 239 17.21 9.92 8.70
C MET A 239 17.11 11.00 9.79
N GLY A 240 16.48 10.67 10.92
CA GLY A 240 16.11 11.65 11.95
C GLY A 240 16.83 11.49 13.28
N GLY A 241 17.47 10.35 13.52
CA GLY A 241 18.10 10.03 14.79
C GLY A 241 19.51 10.59 14.95
N THR A 242 19.95 10.72 16.19
CA THR A 242 21.35 10.94 16.53
C THR A 242 22.17 9.66 16.29
N ASP A 243 23.50 9.77 16.23
CA ASP A 243 24.36 8.58 16.04
C ASP A 243 24.19 7.56 17.17
N ALA A 244 23.97 8.02 18.41
CA ALA A 244 23.68 7.14 19.54
C ALA A 244 22.32 6.41 19.36
N GLN A 245 21.28 7.10 18.88
CA GLN A 245 19.98 6.48 18.60
C GLN A 245 20.08 5.46 17.47
N LYS A 246 20.84 5.76 16.41
CA LYS A 246 21.06 4.83 15.30
C LYS A 246 21.77 3.57 15.77
N ALA A 247 22.86 3.73 16.51
CA ALA A 247 23.66 2.62 17.03
C ALA A 247 22.88 1.74 18.02
N GLU A 248 21.98 2.33 18.82
CA GLU A 248 21.15 1.61 19.77
C GLU A 248 20.00 0.84 19.09
N TRP A 249 19.25 1.50 18.20
CA TRP A 249 17.96 0.99 17.74
C TRP A 249 18.03 0.21 16.43
N LEU A 250 18.84 0.65 15.46
CA LEU A 250 18.83 0.04 14.12
C LEU A 250 19.27 -1.44 14.13
N PRO A 251 20.33 -1.85 14.87
CA PRO A 251 20.71 -3.25 14.95
C PRO A 251 19.64 -4.16 15.55
N LYS A 252 18.94 -3.67 16.58
CA LYS A 252 17.88 -4.43 17.25
C LYS A 252 16.64 -4.58 16.38
N ILE A 253 16.32 -3.57 15.58
CA ILE A 253 15.24 -3.66 14.59
C ILE A 253 15.64 -4.62 13.47
N ALA A 254 16.86 -4.51 12.94
CA ALA A 254 17.34 -5.34 11.85
C ALA A 254 17.31 -6.84 12.18
N SER A 255 17.71 -7.20 13.41
CA SER A 255 17.72 -8.58 13.90
C SER A 255 16.34 -9.11 14.31
N GLY A 256 15.32 -8.25 14.39
CA GLY A 256 14.02 -8.60 14.98
C GLY A 256 14.02 -8.81 16.50
N GLU A 257 15.13 -8.49 17.19
CA GLU A 257 15.19 -8.50 18.66
C GLU A 257 14.09 -7.61 19.24
N ILE A 258 13.88 -6.44 18.63
CA ILE A 258 12.78 -5.53 18.96
C ILE A 258 11.84 -5.34 17.78
N LEU A 259 10.57 -5.16 18.09
CA LEU A 259 9.50 -4.91 17.12
C LEU A 259 8.94 -3.50 17.32
N PRO A 260 9.08 -2.60 16.34
CA PRO A 260 8.58 -1.24 16.47
C PRO A 260 7.10 -1.15 16.07
N THR A 261 6.40 -0.16 16.64
CA THR A 261 5.08 0.26 16.16
C THR A 261 4.95 1.78 16.09
N ALA A 262 4.05 2.25 15.24
CA ALA A 262 3.73 3.66 15.05
C ALA A 262 2.56 4.07 15.96
N VAL A 263 2.75 5.15 16.73
CA VAL A 263 1.77 5.61 17.74
C VAL A 263 1.38 7.06 17.47
N PHE A 264 0.50 7.24 16.48
CA PHE A 264 0.18 8.54 15.90
C PHE A 264 -1.28 8.96 16.12
N THR A 265 -2.22 8.16 15.59
CA THR A 265 -3.65 8.46 15.53
C THR A 265 -4.27 8.55 16.92
N GLU A 266 -5.20 9.49 17.09
CA GLU A 266 -5.99 9.72 18.30
C GLU A 266 -7.47 9.49 18.00
N PRO A 267 -8.33 9.30 19.02
CA PRO A 267 -9.77 9.09 18.81
C PRO A 267 -10.42 10.12 17.87
N ASP A 268 -10.06 11.40 18.01
CA ASP A 268 -10.62 12.51 17.21
C ASP A 268 -9.65 13.06 16.15
N THR A 269 -8.44 12.48 16.02
CA THR A 269 -7.40 13.00 15.11
C THR A 269 -6.73 11.87 14.32
N GLY A 270 -7.04 11.77 13.02
CA GLY A 270 -6.41 10.84 12.08
C GLY A 270 -5.78 11.57 10.89
N SER A 271 -6.59 11.93 9.89
CA SER A 271 -6.12 12.61 8.68
C SER A 271 -5.45 13.97 8.95
N ASP A 272 -5.90 14.71 9.97
CA ASP A 272 -5.29 15.98 10.40
C ASP A 272 -4.28 15.77 11.54
N LEU A 273 -3.29 14.90 11.31
CA LEU A 273 -2.34 14.49 12.34
C LEU A 273 -1.56 15.66 12.99
N GLY A 274 -1.45 16.81 12.30
CA GLY A 274 -0.85 18.03 12.85
C GLY A 274 -1.59 18.62 14.06
N SER A 275 -2.86 18.25 14.24
CA SER A 275 -3.74 18.76 15.30
C SER A 275 -3.83 17.84 16.52
N LEU A 276 -2.97 16.81 16.61
CA LEU A 276 -2.99 15.86 17.73
C LEU A 276 -2.75 16.54 19.09
N GLN A 277 -3.30 15.94 20.15
CA GLN A 277 -3.44 16.50 21.49
C GLN A 277 -2.59 15.78 22.55
N THR A 278 -2.15 14.54 22.32
CA THR A 278 -1.24 13.82 23.23
C THR A 278 -0.02 14.68 23.51
N LYS A 279 0.33 14.87 24.78
CA LYS A 279 1.40 15.75 25.23
C LYS A 279 2.54 14.94 25.77
N ALA A 280 3.75 15.45 25.60
CA ALA A 280 4.92 14.97 26.31
C ALA A 280 5.67 16.17 26.88
N ARG A 281 5.96 16.14 28.18
CA ARG A 281 6.71 17.20 28.88
C ARG A 281 7.98 16.61 29.48
N ARG A 282 9.05 17.41 29.51
CA ARG A 282 10.25 17.04 30.29
C ARG A 282 9.96 17.14 31.79
N ASP A 283 10.46 16.19 32.54
CA ASP A 283 10.47 16.16 34.00
C ASP A 283 11.82 15.61 34.46
N GLY A 284 12.76 16.50 34.79
CA GLY A 284 14.13 16.10 35.09
C GLY A 284 14.83 15.39 33.92
N ASP A 285 15.15 14.11 34.11
CA ASP A 285 15.89 13.22 33.20
C ASP A 285 15.00 12.26 32.41
N HIS A 286 13.70 12.54 32.33
CA HIS A 286 12.75 11.76 31.54
C HIS A 286 11.65 12.64 30.93
N TRP A 287 10.87 12.03 30.05
CA TRP A 287 9.61 12.58 29.53
C TRP A 287 8.44 11.98 30.27
N VAL A 288 7.38 12.76 30.47
CA VAL A 288 6.08 12.32 30.97
C VAL A 288 5.06 12.53 29.85
N ILE A 289 4.34 11.46 29.49
CA ILE A 289 3.43 11.39 28.35
C ILE A 289 2.00 11.21 28.86
N ASP A 290 1.10 12.06 28.38
CA ASP A 290 -0.32 12.08 28.72
C ASP A 290 -1.16 12.21 27.46
N GLY A 291 -2.13 11.31 27.27
CA GLY A 291 -3.03 11.36 26.12
C GLY A 291 -3.65 10.01 25.75
N ALA A 292 -4.39 10.00 24.66
CA ALA A 292 -5.04 8.81 24.13
C ALA A 292 -4.64 8.60 22.68
N LYS A 293 -4.36 7.35 22.32
CA LYS A 293 -4.06 6.92 20.95
C LYS A 293 -5.03 5.82 20.55
N ASN A 294 -5.33 5.74 19.28
CA ASN A 294 -6.31 4.79 18.75
C ASN A 294 -5.83 4.18 17.44
N TRP A 295 -6.30 2.98 17.12
CA TRP A 295 -5.89 2.24 15.93
C TRP A 295 -4.39 1.92 15.89
N ILE A 296 -3.82 1.55 17.05
CA ILE A 296 -2.39 1.23 17.14
C ILE A 296 -2.17 -0.26 16.89
N THR A 297 -1.59 -0.57 15.74
CA THR A 297 -1.26 -1.94 15.35
C THR A 297 -0.16 -2.53 16.21
N HIS A 298 -0.30 -3.80 16.59
CA HIS A 298 0.76 -4.56 17.27
C HIS A 298 1.19 -4.00 18.64
N ALA A 299 0.37 -3.12 19.25
CA ALA A 299 0.77 -2.38 20.44
C ALA A 299 1.14 -3.26 21.64
N SER A 300 0.46 -4.39 21.84
CA SER A 300 0.77 -5.27 22.98
C SER A 300 2.15 -5.90 22.87
N ARG A 301 2.56 -6.33 21.66
CA ARG A 301 3.79 -7.08 21.41
C ARG A 301 4.99 -6.26 20.94
N SER A 302 4.81 -4.97 20.67
CA SER A 302 5.92 -4.10 20.30
C SER A 302 6.84 -3.81 21.50
N ASP A 303 8.09 -3.50 21.21
CA ASP A 303 9.11 -3.12 22.19
C ASP A 303 9.40 -1.62 22.14
N LEU A 304 9.17 -1.02 20.97
CA LEU A 304 9.48 0.39 20.69
C LEU A 304 8.28 1.07 20.05
N MET A 305 7.81 2.16 20.65
CA MET A 305 6.81 3.02 20.05
C MET A 305 7.50 4.23 19.42
N THR A 306 7.29 4.43 18.12
CA THR A 306 7.55 5.73 17.48
C THR A 306 6.32 6.60 17.73
N LEU A 307 6.37 7.41 18.79
CA LEU A 307 5.23 8.13 19.35
C LEU A 307 5.30 9.61 18.99
N LEU A 308 4.26 10.11 18.31
CA LEU A 308 4.14 11.53 17.98
C LEU A 308 3.30 12.23 19.06
N ALA A 309 3.91 13.21 19.73
CA ALA A 309 3.31 13.99 20.81
C ALA A 309 3.62 15.48 20.67
N ARG A 310 2.78 16.32 21.26
CA ARG A 310 2.98 17.75 21.38
C ARG A 310 3.93 18.03 22.56
N THR A 311 5.10 18.58 22.27
CA THR A 311 6.06 18.99 23.30
C THR A 311 6.23 20.51 23.37
N VAL A 312 5.86 21.23 22.31
CA VAL A 312 5.81 22.70 22.30
C VAL A 312 4.34 23.14 22.29
N PRO A 313 3.70 23.39 23.44
CA PRO A 313 2.26 23.58 23.55
C PRO A 313 1.74 24.82 22.81
N ASP A 314 2.51 25.90 22.78
CA ASP A 314 2.11 27.18 22.17
C ASP A 314 2.31 27.21 20.64
N ALA A 315 2.99 26.22 20.08
CA ALA A 315 3.21 26.13 18.64
C ALA A 315 1.95 25.62 17.92
N LYS A 316 1.56 26.33 16.86
CA LYS A 316 0.36 26.01 16.08
C LYS A 316 0.58 24.81 15.16
N GLY A 317 -0.44 23.97 15.06
CA GLY A 317 -0.46 22.81 14.16
C GLY A 317 0.74 21.88 14.39
N TYR A 318 1.32 21.44 13.29
CA TYR A 318 2.40 20.43 13.29
C TYR A 318 3.73 20.93 13.87
N ALA A 319 3.93 22.25 13.98
CA ALA A 319 5.20 22.82 14.44
C ALA A 319 5.50 22.52 15.92
N GLY A 320 4.48 22.14 16.70
CA GLY A 320 4.64 21.76 18.10
C GLY A 320 4.85 20.28 18.36
N LEU A 321 4.97 19.47 17.30
CA LEU A 321 5.01 18.02 17.40
C LEU A 321 6.44 17.49 17.37
N SER A 322 6.74 16.56 18.26
CA SER A 322 8.02 15.87 18.39
C SER A 322 7.81 14.37 18.30
N MET A 323 8.78 13.68 17.70
CA MET A 323 8.80 12.22 17.62
C MET A 323 9.61 11.67 18.80
N LEU A 324 9.03 10.77 19.56
CA LEU A 324 9.69 10.07 20.67
C LEU A 324 9.88 8.59 20.32
N LEU A 325 11.08 8.07 20.58
CA LEU A 325 11.41 6.64 20.59
C LEU A 325 11.16 6.13 22.01
N VAL A 326 9.96 5.61 22.26
CA VAL A 326 9.51 5.22 23.60
C VAL A 326 9.64 3.70 23.76
N PRO A 327 10.70 3.19 24.42
CA PRO A 327 10.79 1.77 24.74
C PRO A 327 9.73 1.36 25.75
N LYS A 328 9.25 0.13 25.63
CA LYS A 328 8.32 -0.47 26.59
C LYS A 328 8.53 -2.00 26.67
N PRO A 329 8.18 -2.62 27.80
CA PRO A 329 8.08 -4.08 27.88
C PRO A 329 7.01 -4.62 26.92
N ARG A 330 7.27 -5.81 26.34
CA ARG A 330 6.24 -6.59 25.65
C ARG A 330 5.17 -7.02 26.65
N GLY A 331 3.92 -6.93 26.22
CA GLY A 331 2.78 -7.50 26.94
C GLY A 331 2.69 -9.01 26.78
N THR A 332 1.90 -9.61 27.65
CA THR A 332 1.45 -11.00 27.58
C THR A 332 -0.05 -11.03 27.35
N GLU A 333 -0.65 -12.21 27.16
CA GLU A 333 -2.11 -12.33 27.09
C GLU A 333 -2.79 -11.90 28.40
N ALA A 334 -2.17 -12.18 29.55
CA ALA A 334 -2.69 -11.82 30.87
C ALA A 334 -2.51 -10.32 31.21
N ASP A 335 -1.44 -9.71 30.71
CA ASP A 335 -1.14 -8.29 30.88
C ASP A 335 -0.58 -7.71 29.58
N PRO A 336 -1.46 -7.25 28.66
CA PRO A 336 -1.03 -6.74 27.35
C PRO A 336 -0.26 -5.43 27.41
N PHE A 337 -0.36 -4.68 28.51
CA PHE A 337 0.22 -3.34 28.67
C PHE A 337 0.88 -3.17 30.04
N PRO A 338 1.99 -3.88 30.32
CA PRO A 338 2.63 -3.90 31.64
C PRO A 338 3.42 -2.62 31.96
N ALA A 339 3.56 -1.71 31.00
CA ALA A 339 4.27 -0.46 31.20
C ALA A 339 3.50 0.48 32.15
N LYS A 340 4.18 0.99 33.19
CA LYS A 340 3.56 1.94 34.14
C LYS A 340 3.09 3.21 33.42
N GLY A 341 1.87 3.66 33.74
CA GLY A 341 1.26 4.84 33.13
C GLY A 341 0.72 4.59 31.72
N MET A 342 0.74 3.34 31.24
CA MET A 342 0.13 2.92 29.99
C MET A 342 -0.99 1.93 30.29
N SER A 343 -2.11 2.06 29.59
CA SER A 343 -3.16 1.04 29.55
C SER A 343 -3.73 0.98 28.14
N GLY A 344 -4.50 -0.07 27.84
CA GLY A 344 -5.13 -0.18 26.55
C GLY A 344 -6.08 -1.35 26.45
N SER A 345 -6.75 -1.44 25.31
CA SER A 345 -7.67 -2.52 25.00
C SER A 345 -7.62 -2.85 23.51
N GLU A 346 -7.83 -4.12 23.18
CA GLU A 346 -7.99 -4.55 21.79
C GLU A 346 -9.29 -3.99 21.21
N ILE A 347 -9.21 -3.52 19.97
CA ILE A 347 -10.34 -3.14 19.14
C ILE A 347 -10.73 -4.36 18.32
N ALA A 348 -11.96 -4.85 18.49
CA ALA A 348 -12.48 -5.91 17.63
C ALA A 348 -12.68 -5.37 16.20
N VAL A 349 -11.94 -5.92 15.25
CA VAL A 349 -11.94 -5.49 13.84
C VAL A 349 -12.45 -6.56 12.89
N LEU A 350 -12.96 -6.12 11.74
CA LEU A 350 -13.53 -6.98 10.70
C LEU A 350 -12.48 -7.85 10.00
N GLY A 351 -11.29 -7.32 9.76
CA GLY A 351 -10.15 -7.95 9.07
C GLY A 351 -8.83 -7.40 9.59
N TYR A 352 -7.70 -7.77 8.98
CA TYR A 352 -6.36 -7.32 9.40
C TYR A 352 -6.09 -7.55 10.89
N ARG A 353 -6.06 -8.82 11.31
CA ARG A 353 -6.05 -9.21 12.74
C ARG A 353 -4.74 -9.77 13.26
N GLY A 354 -3.77 -10.04 12.40
CA GLY A 354 -2.53 -10.74 12.79
C GLY A 354 -1.61 -10.00 13.73
N MET A 355 -1.82 -8.69 13.87
CA MET A 355 -1.12 -7.88 14.88
C MET A 355 -2.08 -7.27 15.90
N ARG A 356 -3.39 -7.38 15.64
CA ARG A 356 -4.49 -6.69 16.33
C ARG A 356 -4.31 -5.17 16.39
N GLU A 357 -5.41 -4.49 16.66
CA GLU A 357 -5.46 -3.04 16.78
C GLU A 357 -5.86 -2.66 18.19
N TYR A 358 -5.25 -1.61 18.75
CA TYR A 358 -5.46 -1.24 20.14
C TYR A 358 -5.80 0.24 20.30
N ALA A 359 -6.67 0.51 21.26
CA ALA A 359 -6.82 1.83 21.88
C ALA A 359 -5.87 1.89 23.08
N LEU A 360 -5.09 2.96 23.19
CA LEU A 360 -4.08 3.16 24.23
C LEU A 360 -4.37 4.44 25.00
N GLN A 361 -4.18 4.40 26.31
CA GLN A 361 -4.23 5.56 27.19
C GLN A 361 -2.88 5.68 27.91
N PHE A 362 -2.36 6.90 27.92
CA PHE A 362 -1.18 7.30 28.65
C PHE A 362 -1.60 8.27 29.77
N ASP A 363 -1.28 7.92 31.00
CA ASP A 363 -1.50 8.71 32.21
C ASP A 363 -0.19 8.72 33.00
N GLY A 364 0.63 9.73 32.72
CA GLY A 364 1.98 9.85 33.26
C GLY A 364 2.94 8.74 32.83
N MET A 365 2.81 8.18 31.61
CA MET A 365 3.79 7.21 31.10
C MET A 365 5.15 7.90 30.95
N THR A 366 6.20 7.26 31.44
CA THR A 366 7.56 7.82 31.37
C THR A 366 8.34 7.29 30.16
N ALA A 367 9.16 8.15 29.53
CA ALA A 367 10.16 7.73 28.53
C ALA A 367 11.55 8.33 28.86
N PRO A 368 12.66 7.66 28.50
CA PRO A 368 14.02 8.15 28.77
C PRO A 368 14.30 9.56 28.22
N ALA A 369 15.20 10.35 28.82
CA ALA A 369 15.54 11.70 28.34
C ALA A 369 15.95 11.76 26.85
N ASP A 370 16.64 10.73 26.37
CA ASP A 370 17.13 10.57 25.00
C ASP A 370 16.09 9.98 24.03
N ALA A 371 14.84 9.79 24.47
CA ALA A 371 13.74 9.35 23.62
C ALA A 371 13.43 10.34 22.48
N LEU A 372 13.75 11.63 22.63
CA LEU A 372 13.48 12.63 21.60
C LEU A 372 14.32 12.38 20.34
N LEU A 373 13.68 11.96 19.25
CA LEU A 373 14.35 11.63 17.99
C LEU A 373 15.11 12.85 17.46
N GLY A 374 16.42 12.72 17.30
CA GLY A 374 17.28 13.80 16.81
C GLY A 374 17.58 14.91 17.82
N GLY A 375 17.00 14.86 19.03
CA GLY A 375 17.32 15.77 20.13
C GLY A 375 16.73 17.18 20.06
N GLU A 376 15.92 17.50 19.03
CA GLU A 376 15.30 18.81 18.87
C GLU A 376 13.76 18.71 18.83
N GLU A 377 13.10 19.50 19.69
CA GLU A 377 11.63 19.54 19.76
C GLU A 377 11.00 20.19 18.51
N GLY A 378 9.75 19.84 18.19
CA GLY A 378 9.00 20.44 17.08
C GLY A 378 9.40 19.92 15.68
N GLN A 379 10.33 18.96 15.61
CA GLN A 379 10.79 18.36 14.34
C GLN A 379 10.03 17.09 13.95
N GLY A 380 9.19 16.55 14.83
CA GLY A 380 8.59 15.22 14.69
C GLY A 380 7.76 15.05 13.43
N PHE A 381 6.93 16.04 13.08
CA PHE A 381 6.11 15.95 11.87
C PHE A 381 6.96 16.01 10.59
N LYS A 382 8.02 16.81 10.56
CA LYS A 382 8.94 16.89 9.41
C LYS A 382 9.73 15.59 9.24
N GLN A 383 10.19 15.00 10.34
CA GLN A 383 10.84 13.68 10.35
C GLN A 383 9.88 12.61 9.79
N LEU A 384 8.62 12.58 10.27
CA LEU A 384 7.60 11.66 9.78
C LEU A 384 7.32 11.83 8.28
N MET A 385 7.19 13.07 7.79
CA MET A 385 6.93 13.34 6.37
C MET A 385 7.97 12.74 5.41
N ARG A 386 9.23 12.61 5.85
CA ARG A 386 10.30 12.00 5.03
C ARG A 386 10.09 10.51 4.80
N THR A 387 9.34 9.84 5.68
CA THR A 387 9.04 8.39 5.56
C THR A 387 7.81 8.10 4.70
N PHE A 388 7.02 9.11 4.33
CA PHE A 388 5.76 8.90 3.61
C PHE A 388 5.95 8.28 2.22
N GLU A 389 7.08 8.55 1.56
CA GLU A 389 7.41 7.91 0.29
C GLU A 389 7.49 6.39 0.46
N GLY A 390 8.31 5.92 1.41
CA GLY A 390 8.43 4.50 1.75
C GLY A 390 7.09 3.91 2.23
N ALA A 391 6.39 4.58 3.13
CA ALA A 391 5.11 4.07 3.67
C ALA A 391 4.04 3.87 2.58
N ARG A 392 3.97 4.78 1.60
CA ARG A 392 3.05 4.68 0.46
C ARG A 392 3.44 3.55 -0.48
N ILE A 393 4.73 3.42 -0.82
CA ILE A 393 5.27 2.32 -1.62
C ILE A 393 4.95 0.97 -0.97
N GLN A 394 5.19 0.83 0.33
CA GLN A 394 4.89 -0.39 1.08
C GLN A 394 3.40 -0.69 1.20
N THR A 395 2.56 0.34 1.27
CA THR A 395 1.10 0.14 1.19
C THR A 395 0.68 -0.41 -0.17
N ALA A 396 1.29 0.09 -1.24
CA ALA A 396 1.05 -0.42 -2.59
C ALA A 396 1.52 -1.88 -2.73
N ALA A 397 2.72 -2.22 -2.24
CA ALA A 397 3.23 -3.60 -2.24
C ALA A 397 2.33 -4.58 -1.46
N ARG A 398 1.85 -4.18 -0.27
CA ARG A 398 0.85 -4.95 0.49
C ARG A 398 -0.42 -5.18 -0.31
N ALA A 399 -0.91 -4.14 -0.99
CA ALA A 399 -2.09 -4.22 -1.81
C ALA A 399 -1.91 -5.16 -3.02
N VAL A 400 -0.74 -5.14 -3.67
CA VAL A 400 -0.42 -6.03 -4.78
C VAL A 400 -0.43 -7.50 -4.32
N GLY A 401 0.18 -7.82 -3.17
CA GLY A 401 0.14 -9.17 -2.60
C GLY A 401 -1.29 -9.65 -2.30
N VAL A 402 -2.11 -8.79 -1.69
CA VAL A 402 -3.54 -9.10 -1.44
C VAL A 402 -4.32 -9.29 -2.74
N ALA A 403 -4.10 -8.43 -3.75
CA ALA A 403 -4.72 -8.53 -5.06
C ALA A 403 -4.35 -9.84 -5.77
N ARG A 404 -3.10 -10.28 -5.63
CA ARG A 404 -2.60 -11.56 -6.13
C ARG A 404 -3.27 -12.74 -5.45
N ARG A 405 -3.36 -12.74 -4.12
CA ARG A 405 -4.00 -13.83 -3.37
C ARG A 405 -5.48 -13.97 -3.71
N ALA A 406 -6.19 -12.84 -3.82
CA ALA A 406 -7.59 -12.85 -4.25
C ALA A 406 -7.77 -13.48 -5.64
N LEU A 407 -6.90 -13.14 -6.59
CA LEU A 407 -6.92 -13.72 -7.94
C LEU A 407 -6.67 -15.24 -7.93
N GLU A 408 -5.71 -15.71 -7.15
CA GLU A 408 -5.43 -17.16 -6.98
C GLU A 408 -6.63 -17.90 -6.41
N LEU A 409 -7.22 -17.42 -5.31
CA LEU A 409 -8.39 -18.02 -4.70
C LEU A 409 -9.59 -18.05 -5.67
N GLY A 410 -9.80 -16.96 -6.41
CA GLY A 410 -10.85 -16.88 -7.42
C GLY A 410 -10.63 -17.89 -8.57
N LEU A 411 -9.39 -18.03 -9.04
CA LEU A 411 -9.02 -18.95 -10.11
C LEU A 411 -9.21 -20.41 -9.67
N ASP A 412 -8.67 -20.78 -8.50
CA ASP A 412 -8.75 -22.14 -7.96
C ASP A 412 -10.21 -22.58 -7.80
N TYR A 413 -11.05 -21.71 -7.23
CA TYR A 413 -12.48 -22.00 -7.09
C TYR A 413 -13.17 -22.07 -8.46
N ALA A 414 -12.81 -21.21 -9.42
CA ALA A 414 -13.41 -21.21 -10.75
C ALA A 414 -13.11 -22.48 -11.55
N LEU A 415 -11.93 -23.06 -11.37
CA LEU A 415 -11.49 -24.32 -11.98
C LEU A 415 -12.19 -25.52 -11.33
N ALA A 416 -12.27 -25.54 -10.00
CA ALA A 416 -12.83 -26.66 -9.26
C ALA A 416 -14.37 -26.71 -9.29
N ARG A 417 -15.05 -25.56 -9.19
CA ARG A 417 -16.50 -25.49 -9.06
C ARG A 417 -17.18 -25.75 -10.40
N LYS A 418 -18.13 -26.70 -10.42
CA LYS A 418 -18.99 -26.98 -11.58
C LYS A 418 -20.40 -26.44 -11.39
N GLN A 419 -20.94 -25.79 -12.42
CA GLN A 419 -22.35 -25.40 -12.51
C GLN A 419 -22.79 -25.47 -13.98
N PHE A 420 -24.06 -25.80 -14.22
CA PHE A 420 -24.59 -26.03 -15.57
C PHE A 420 -23.71 -26.99 -16.41
N GLY A 421 -23.17 -28.04 -15.77
CA GLY A 421 -22.43 -29.12 -16.44
C GLY A 421 -20.93 -28.87 -16.73
N LYS A 422 -20.36 -27.71 -16.37
CA LYS A 422 -18.92 -27.42 -16.62
C LYS A 422 -18.29 -26.58 -15.51
N ALA A 423 -16.96 -26.51 -15.48
CA ALA A 423 -16.24 -25.61 -14.58
C ALA A 423 -16.66 -24.15 -14.82
N ILE A 424 -16.83 -23.37 -13.74
CA ILE A 424 -17.42 -22.03 -13.86
C ILE A 424 -16.47 -21.04 -14.56
N VAL A 425 -15.17 -21.33 -14.62
CA VAL A 425 -14.20 -20.57 -15.43
C VAL A 425 -14.61 -20.46 -16.92
N HIS A 426 -15.40 -21.42 -17.42
CA HIS A 426 -15.88 -21.43 -18.81
C HIS A 426 -17.13 -20.55 -19.06
N PHE A 427 -17.56 -19.76 -18.08
CA PHE A 427 -18.58 -18.73 -18.28
C PHE A 427 -17.90 -17.36 -18.39
N PRO A 428 -18.22 -16.55 -19.43
CA PRO A 428 -17.53 -15.27 -19.66
C PRO A 428 -17.54 -14.33 -18.44
N ARG A 429 -18.62 -14.29 -17.66
CA ARG A 429 -18.69 -13.42 -16.47
C ARG A 429 -17.74 -13.81 -15.34
N VAL A 430 -17.25 -15.05 -15.32
CA VAL A 430 -16.19 -15.51 -14.40
C VAL A 430 -14.83 -15.29 -15.05
N ALA A 431 -14.65 -15.71 -16.31
CA ALA A 431 -13.41 -15.51 -17.06
C ALA A 431 -12.99 -14.02 -17.15
N ASP A 432 -13.94 -13.13 -17.44
CA ASP A 432 -13.71 -11.69 -17.54
C ASP A 432 -13.24 -11.11 -16.20
N LYS A 433 -13.78 -11.60 -15.06
CA LYS A 433 -13.33 -11.18 -13.73
C LYS A 433 -11.88 -11.57 -13.49
N LEU A 434 -11.52 -12.83 -13.77
CA LEU A 434 -10.14 -13.30 -13.64
C LEU A 434 -9.17 -12.54 -14.55
N ALA A 435 -9.57 -12.30 -15.80
CA ALA A 435 -8.75 -11.57 -16.77
C ALA A 435 -8.52 -10.11 -16.34
N MET A 436 -9.56 -9.40 -15.91
CA MET A 436 -9.41 -8.02 -15.46
C MET A 436 -8.72 -7.93 -14.10
N SER A 437 -8.91 -8.91 -13.20
CA SER A 437 -8.16 -8.98 -11.95
C SER A 437 -6.66 -9.20 -12.17
N LEU A 438 -6.27 -9.94 -13.21
CA LEU A 438 -4.87 -10.05 -13.61
C LEU A 438 -4.32 -8.73 -14.17
N VAL A 439 -5.13 -7.99 -14.94
CA VAL A 439 -4.77 -6.64 -15.43
C VAL A 439 -4.60 -5.68 -14.26
N ASP A 440 -5.51 -5.67 -13.30
CA ASP A 440 -5.42 -4.83 -12.11
C ASP A 440 -4.19 -5.18 -11.26
N PHE A 441 -3.88 -6.47 -11.08
CA PHE A 441 -2.67 -6.93 -10.39
C PHE A 441 -1.39 -6.43 -11.08
N VAL A 442 -1.24 -6.67 -12.38
CA VAL A 442 -0.02 -6.26 -13.11
C VAL A 442 0.13 -4.75 -13.13
N THR A 443 -0.94 -4.00 -13.44
CA THR A 443 -0.86 -2.54 -13.51
C THR A 443 -0.51 -1.90 -12.16
N ALA A 444 -1.05 -2.42 -11.06
CA ALA A 444 -0.69 -2.00 -9.71
C ALA A 444 0.75 -2.37 -9.33
N ARG A 445 1.19 -3.59 -9.67
CA ARG A 445 2.56 -4.07 -9.42
C ARG A 445 3.60 -3.21 -10.13
N GLU A 446 3.44 -3.00 -11.43
CA GLU A 446 4.41 -2.25 -12.22
C GLU A 446 4.47 -0.77 -11.80
N LEU A 447 3.33 -0.16 -11.44
CA LEU A 447 3.32 1.20 -10.88
C LEU A 447 4.03 1.26 -9.51
N SER A 448 3.87 0.24 -8.67
CA SER A 448 4.56 0.13 -7.37
C SER A 448 6.07 -0.01 -7.54
N TYR A 449 6.52 -0.82 -8.50
CA TYR A 449 7.94 -0.96 -8.84
C TYR A 449 8.52 0.31 -9.45
N ALA A 450 7.75 1.02 -10.29
CA ALA A 450 8.18 2.32 -10.82
C ALA A 450 8.39 3.35 -9.70
N ALA A 451 7.50 3.40 -8.70
CA ALA A 451 7.65 4.26 -7.53
C ALA A 451 8.85 3.86 -6.65
N ALA A 452 9.07 2.55 -6.44
CA ALA A 452 10.23 2.05 -5.69
C ALA A 452 11.55 2.41 -6.37
N ARG A 453 11.68 2.17 -7.69
CA ARG A 453 12.86 2.56 -8.47
C ARG A 453 13.09 4.07 -8.46
N ALA A 454 12.03 4.87 -8.43
CA ALA A 454 12.16 6.33 -8.31
C ALA A 454 12.79 6.72 -6.95
N LYS A 455 12.36 6.08 -5.86
CA LYS A 455 12.93 6.26 -4.53
C LYS A 455 14.40 5.83 -4.48
N ASP A 456 14.72 4.68 -5.06
CA ASP A 456 16.09 4.13 -5.10
C ASP A 456 17.05 5.04 -5.90
N SER A 457 16.53 5.77 -6.89
CA SER A 457 17.33 6.76 -7.64
C SER A 457 17.66 8.05 -6.85
N GLY A 458 17.22 8.15 -5.59
CA GLY A 458 17.38 9.34 -4.74
C GLY A 458 16.51 10.53 -5.14
N LYS A 459 15.61 10.36 -6.12
CA LYS A 459 14.67 11.39 -6.54
C LYS A 459 13.46 11.38 -5.61
N ARG A 460 12.98 12.58 -5.28
CA ARG A 460 11.69 12.76 -4.61
C ARG A 460 10.60 12.06 -5.43
N CYS A 461 9.82 11.21 -4.77
CA CYS A 461 8.84 10.32 -5.41
C CYS A 461 7.50 10.25 -4.64
N ASP A 462 7.18 11.29 -3.86
CA ASP A 462 5.98 11.35 -3.02
C ASP A 462 4.67 11.25 -3.80
N ILE A 463 4.68 11.71 -5.05
CA ILE A 463 3.54 11.67 -5.97
C ILE A 463 3.41 10.29 -6.61
N GLU A 464 4.50 9.75 -7.15
CA GLU A 464 4.58 8.43 -7.76
C GLU A 464 4.20 7.34 -6.74
N ALA A 465 4.74 7.41 -5.53
CA ALA A 465 4.38 6.54 -4.41
C ALA A 465 2.89 6.67 -4.04
N GLY A 466 2.38 7.91 -4.06
CA GLY A 466 0.97 8.18 -3.81
C GLY A 466 0.04 7.56 -4.84
N MET A 467 0.39 7.66 -6.12
CA MET A 467 -0.34 7.03 -7.23
C MET A 467 -0.33 5.51 -7.11
N ALA A 468 0.82 4.91 -6.79
CA ALA A 468 0.94 3.47 -6.56
C ALA A 468 0.02 3.00 -5.43
N LYS A 469 0.02 3.71 -4.29
CA LYS A 469 -0.90 3.42 -3.16
C LYS A 469 -2.37 3.51 -3.58
N LEU A 470 -2.73 4.59 -4.27
CA LEU A 470 -4.12 4.86 -4.68
C LEU A 470 -4.65 3.75 -5.60
N LEU A 471 -3.87 3.38 -6.63
CA LEU A 471 -4.23 2.32 -7.57
C LEU A 471 -4.20 0.94 -6.92
N GLY A 472 -3.14 0.62 -6.17
CA GLY A 472 -2.95 -0.68 -5.53
C GLY A 472 -4.10 -1.02 -4.58
N ALA A 473 -4.50 -0.09 -3.72
CA ALA A 473 -5.63 -0.30 -2.80
C ALA A 473 -6.94 -0.58 -3.55
N ARG A 474 -7.20 0.10 -4.67
CA ARG A 474 -8.37 -0.17 -5.53
C ARG A 474 -8.29 -1.54 -6.18
N ALA A 475 -7.12 -1.91 -6.72
CA ALA A 475 -6.90 -3.22 -7.34
C ALA A 475 -7.14 -4.37 -6.36
N ALA A 476 -6.61 -4.27 -5.13
CA ALA A 476 -6.83 -5.25 -4.08
C ALA A 476 -8.32 -5.42 -3.75
N TRP A 477 -9.04 -4.31 -3.55
CA TRP A 477 -10.47 -4.34 -3.27
C TRP A 477 -11.29 -4.95 -4.41
N SER A 478 -11.07 -4.50 -5.65
CA SER A 478 -11.77 -5.02 -6.83
C SER A 478 -11.51 -6.51 -7.04
N ASN A 479 -10.27 -6.96 -6.85
CA ASN A 479 -9.91 -8.38 -6.99
C ASN A 479 -10.57 -9.23 -5.91
N ALA A 480 -10.58 -8.78 -4.65
CA ALA A 480 -11.20 -9.50 -3.56
C ALA A 480 -12.73 -9.60 -3.74
N ASP A 481 -13.40 -8.51 -4.13
CA ASP A 481 -14.83 -8.50 -4.44
C ASP A 481 -15.16 -9.43 -5.63
N ALA A 482 -14.37 -9.36 -6.71
CA ALA A 482 -14.54 -10.23 -7.87
C ALA A 482 -14.36 -11.72 -7.51
N ALA A 483 -13.34 -12.06 -6.72
CA ALA A 483 -13.09 -13.42 -6.30
C ALA A 483 -14.16 -13.93 -5.33
N LEU A 484 -14.66 -13.10 -4.40
CA LEU A 484 -15.80 -13.46 -3.56
C LEU A 484 -17.04 -13.77 -4.42
N GLN A 485 -17.32 -12.92 -5.41
CA GLN A 485 -18.44 -13.13 -6.32
C GLN A 485 -18.33 -14.43 -7.13
N ILE A 486 -17.10 -14.85 -7.50
CA ILE A 486 -16.85 -16.15 -8.14
C ILE A 486 -17.19 -17.32 -7.21
N HIS A 487 -16.96 -17.16 -5.90
CA HIS A 487 -17.36 -18.16 -4.90
C HIS A 487 -18.87 -18.24 -4.69
N GLY A 488 -19.61 -17.16 -4.99
CA GLY A 488 -21.05 -17.06 -4.74
C GLY A 488 -21.34 -17.08 -3.25
N GLY A 489 -22.37 -17.81 -2.81
CA GLY A 489 -22.73 -17.91 -1.39
C GLY A 489 -21.59 -18.40 -0.50
N ASN A 490 -20.74 -19.29 -1.00
CA ASN A 490 -19.58 -19.81 -0.27
C ASN A 490 -18.54 -18.74 0.05
N GLY A 491 -18.47 -17.65 -0.74
CA GLY A 491 -17.54 -16.56 -0.50
C GLY A 491 -17.81 -15.78 0.79
N TYR A 492 -19.02 -15.92 1.36
CA TYR A 492 -19.39 -15.34 2.65
C TYR A 492 -19.15 -16.30 3.83
N ALA A 493 -18.85 -17.57 3.57
CA ALA A 493 -18.63 -18.54 4.63
C ALA A 493 -17.18 -18.42 5.14
N LEU A 494 -17.03 -18.35 6.46
CA LEU A 494 -15.72 -18.26 7.14
C LEU A 494 -14.83 -19.49 6.90
N GLU A 495 -15.34 -20.58 6.33
CA GLU A 495 -14.51 -21.70 5.86
C GLU A 495 -13.60 -21.30 4.69
N TYR A 496 -14.04 -20.36 3.84
CA TYR A 496 -13.29 -19.94 2.66
C TYR A 496 -12.45 -18.70 2.95
N GLU A 497 -11.15 -18.79 2.65
CA GLU A 497 -10.18 -17.71 2.88
C GLU A 497 -10.57 -16.39 2.21
N ILE A 498 -11.33 -16.42 1.11
CA ILE A 498 -11.73 -15.21 0.40
C ILE A 498 -12.57 -14.26 1.27
N SER A 499 -13.32 -14.76 2.27
CA SER A 499 -14.06 -13.91 3.21
C SER A 499 -13.10 -13.05 4.05
N ARG A 500 -11.96 -13.60 4.47
CA ARG A 500 -10.89 -12.89 5.17
C ARG A 500 -10.22 -11.89 4.23
N VAL A 501 -9.82 -12.34 3.04
CA VAL A 501 -9.11 -11.50 2.06
C VAL A 501 -9.94 -10.29 1.62
N LEU A 502 -11.28 -10.41 1.56
CA LEU A 502 -12.17 -9.27 1.35
C LEU A 502 -11.99 -8.19 2.43
N CYS A 503 -11.95 -8.58 3.70
CA CYS A 503 -11.78 -7.66 4.82
C CYS A 503 -10.38 -7.05 4.84
N ASP A 504 -9.35 -7.86 4.57
CA ASP A 504 -7.96 -7.42 4.46
C ASP A 504 -7.77 -6.40 3.32
N ALA A 505 -8.43 -6.62 2.18
CA ALA A 505 -8.37 -5.69 1.05
C ALA A 505 -9.03 -4.34 1.37
N ARG A 506 -10.10 -4.34 2.17
CA ARG A 506 -10.91 -3.14 2.43
C ARG A 506 -10.17 -2.08 3.25
N ILE A 507 -9.19 -2.45 4.05
CA ILE A 507 -8.46 -1.50 4.91
C ILE A 507 -7.39 -0.68 4.17
N LEU A 508 -6.94 -1.14 3.00
CA LEU A 508 -5.78 -0.61 2.28
C LEU A 508 -5.95 0.85 1.81
N ASN A 509 -7.19 1.31 1.63
CA ASN A 509 -7.52 2.69 1.30
C ASN A 509 -7.85 3.55 2.54
N ILE A 510 -7.61 3.06 3.77
CA ILE A 510 -7.93 3.75 5.03
C ILE A 510 -6.70 3.86 5.95
N PHE A 511 -6.12 2.73 6.36
CA PHE A 511 -5.21 2.64 7.53
C PHE A 511 -3.92 3.47 7.44
N GLU A 512 -3.40 3.71 6.23
CA GLU A 512 -2.18 4.48 5.96
C GLU A 512 -2.55 5.78 5.21
N GLY A 513 -3.61 6.41 5.69
CA GLY A 513 -4.25 7.59 5.10
C GLY A 513 -5.32 7.23 4.08
N ALA A 514 -6.43 7.98 4.11
CA ALA A 514 -7.56 7.75 3.22
C ALA A 514 -7.21 8.00 1.74
N ALA A 515 -7.88 7.31 0.82
CA ALA A 515 -7.70 7.50 -0.63
C ALA A 515 -7.95 8.96 -1.06
N GLU A 516 -8.90 9.64 -0.44
CA GLU A 516 -9.26 11.03 -0.72
C GLU A 516 -8.12 11.98 -0.33
N ILE A 517 -7.44 11.71 0.78
CA ILE A 517 -6.25 12.46 1.19
C ILE A 517 -5.10 12.18 0.23
N GLN A 518 -4.94 10.93 -0.21
CA GLN A 518 -3.92 10.59 -1.19
C GLN A 518 -4.15 11.30 -2.53
N ALA A 519 -5.39 11.33 -3.01
CA ALA A 519 -5.78 12.06 -4.22
C ALA A 519 -5.56 13.57 -4.06
N GLN A 520 -5.88 14.14 -2.90
CA GLN A 520 -5.61 15.54 -2.59
C GLN A 520 -4.10 15.88 -2.68
N VAL A 521 -3.24 15.02 -2.11
CA VAL A 521 -1.78 15.19 -2.15
C VAL A 521 -1.25 15.11 -3.58
N ILE A 522 -1.70 14.12 -4.36
CA ILE A 522 -1.30 13.98 -5.77
C ILE A 522 -1.70 15.21 -6.58
N ALA A 523 -2.95 15.65 -6.46
CA ALA A 523 -3.45 16.81 -7.17
C ALA A 523 -2.63 18.06 -6.85
N ARG A 524 -2.42 18.35 -5.55
CA ARG A 524 -1.61 19.50 -5.11
C ARG A 524 -0.18 19.43 -5.60
N GLY A 525 0.48 18.28 -5.50
CA GLY A 525 1.89 18.15 -5.90
C GLY A 525 2.14 18.21 -7.40
N LEU A 526 1.11 17.95 -8.22
CA LEU A 526 1.18 18.10 -9.67
C LEU A 526 0.77 19.50 -10.15
N THR A 527 -0.05 20.25 -9.41
CA THR A 527 -0.46 21.62 -9.82
C THR A 527 0.29 22.74 -9.13
N GLY A 528 0.70 22.55 -7.87
CA GLY A 528 1.56 23.49 -7.15
C GLY A 528 3.00 23.13 -7.45
N GLY A 529 3.70 23.99 -8.21
CA GLY A 529 5.09 23.76 -8.64
C GLY A 529 5.95 23.12 -7.55
N ARG A 530 6.79 22.16 -7.94
CA ARG A 530 7.67 21.41 -7.03
C ARG A 530 8.62 22.40 -6.34
N ASN A 531 8.32 22.77 -5.10
CA ASN A 531 9.30 23.41 -4.21
C ASN A 531 10.39 22.42 -3.84
#